data_AF-A0A919YM88-F1
#
_entry.id   AF-A0A919YM88-F1
#
_cell.length_a   1.000
_cell.length_b   1.000
_cell.length_c   1.000
_cell.angle_alpha   90.00
_cell.angle_beta   90.00
_cell.angle_gamma   90.00
#
_symmetry.space_group_name_H-M   'P 1'
#
loop_
_entity.id
_entity.type
_entity.pdbx_description
1 polymer ?
#
loop_
_entity_poly.entity_id
_entity_poly.type
_entity_poly.pdbx_seq_one_letter_code
_entity_poly.pdbx_strand_id
1 'polypeptide(L)'
;MTRGTTLFLKSALILIGLPVLALCIFFVPWIANYAVKLYPDMAYLKYLVLLDLYAAAIPFYAALYQAFKLLGYIDKNQAFSELSVAALKKIKLCAISISALYAVGLPLLYLIAEADDAPGLILIGLVIIFASLVIAVFAAVLQRLLKEAIDIKSENDLTV
;
A
#
# COMPACT_ATOMS: atom_id res chain seq x y z
N MET A 1 21.85 -7.39 -9.88
CA MET A 1 21.58 -7.93 -8.53
C MET A 1 21.83 -9.42 -8.54
N THR A 2 22.41 -9.99 -7.48
CA THR A 2 22.48 -11.44 -7.31
C THR A 2 21.08 -12.00 -7.03
N ARG A 3 20.75 -13.15 -7.62
CA ARG A 3 19.45 -13.84 -7.45
C ARG A 3 19.09 -14.11 -5.98
N GLY A 4 20.07 -14.16 -5.07
CA GLY A 4 19.82 -14.27 -3.63
C GLY A 4 19.16 -13.04 -3.00
N THR A 5 19.50 -11.83 -3.46
CA THR A 5 18.99 -10.58 -2.88
C THR A 5 17.51 -10.35 -3.24
N THR A 6 17.12 -10.68 -4.46
CA THR A 6 15.72 -10.62 -4.90
C THR A 6 14.86 -11.69 -4.23
N LEU A 7 15.41 -12.88 -3.96
CA LEU A 7 14.72 -13.91 -3.18
C LEU A 7 14.43 -13.43 -1.76
N PHE A 8 15.41 -12.83 -1.09
CA PHE A 8 15.20 -12.24 0.23
C PHE A 8 14.09 -11.19 0.22
N LEU A 9 14.10 -10.26 -0.75
CA LEU A 9 13.06 -9.23 -0.86
C LEU A 9 11.67 -9.81 -1.16
N LYS A 10 11.59 -10.86 -1.99
CA LYS A 10 10.32 -11.56 -2.26
C LYS A 10 9.78 -12.24 -1.01
N SER A 11 10.64 -12.89 -0.22
CA SER A 11 10.26 -13.47 1.07
C SER A 11 9.79 -12.40 2.05
N ALA A 12 10.46 -11.25 2.09
CA ALA A 12 10.04 -10.11 2.92
C ALA A 12 8.65 -9.59 2.52
N LEU A 13 8.33 -9.50 1.23
CA LEU A 13 6.99 -9.11 0.76
C LEU A 13 5.89 -10.07 1.26
N ILE A 14 6.16 -11.38 1.20
CA ILE A 14 5.22 -12.40 1.71
C ILE A 14 5.08 -12.27 3.23
N LEU A 15 6.19 -12.09 3.93
CA LEU A 15 6.22 -11.94 5.39
C LEU A 15 5.47 -10.69 5.85
N ILE A 16 5.48 -9.60 5.08
CA ILE A 16 4.70 -8.39 5.37
C ILE A 16 3.21 -8.60 5.04
N GLY A 17 2.89 -9.36 3.99
CA GLY A 17 1.51 -9.65 3.61
C GLY A 17 0.75 -10.51 4.62
N LEU A 18 1.41 -11.48 5.25
CA LEU A 18 0.78 -12.42 6.18
C LEU A 18 0.18 -11.76 7.45
N PRO A 19 0.90 -10.89 8.19
CA PRO A 19 0.34 -10.16 9.32
C PRO A 19 -0.84 -9.28 8.92
N VAL A 20 -0.76 -8.61 7.76
CA VAL A 20 -1.89 -7.79 7.28
C VAL A 20 -3.11 -8.66 6.96
N LEU A 21 -2.90 -9.88 6.45
CA LEU A 21 -3.99 -10.84 6.23
C LEU A 21 -4.63 -11.26 7.56
N ALA A 22 -3.81 -11.56 8.57
CA ALA A 22 -4.29 -11.88 9.90
C ALA A 22 -5.08 -10.70 10.51
N LEU A 23 -4.60 -9.47 10.36
CA LEU A 23 -5.33 -8.27 10.78
C LEU A 23 -6.66 -8.13 10.04
N CYS A 24 -6.70 -8.39 8.73
CA CYS A 24 -7.94 -8.38 7.96
C CYS A 24 -8.95 -9.42 8.46
N ILE A 25 -8.51 -10.63 8.81
CA ILE A 25 -9.40 -11.73 9.23
C ILE A 25 -9.87 -11.56 10.67
N PHE A 26 -8.98 -11.18 11.59
CA PHE A 26 -9.28 -11.19 13.03
C PHE A 26 -9.54 -9.78 13.58
N PHE A 27 -8.70 -8.81 13.22
CA PHE A 27 -8.75 -7.47 13.83
C PHE A 27 -9.84 -6.58 13.22
N VAL A 28 -10.00 -6.57 11.89
CA VAL A 28 -11.00 -5.74 11.19
C VAL A 28 -12.44 -6.06 11.64
N PRO A 29 -12.88 -7.32 11.73
CA PRO A 29 -14.21 -7.63 12.26
C PRO A 29 -14.35 -7.27 13.74
N TRP A 30 -13.28 -7.44 14.53
CA TRP A 30 -13.30 -7.11 15.95
C TRP A 30 -13.53 -5.61 16.16
N ILE A 31 -12.75 -4.75 15.50
CA ILE A 31 -12.88 -3.29 15.65
C ILE A 31 -14.20 -2.77 15.08
N ALA A 32 -14.72 -3.36 14.00
CA ALA A 32 -16.02 -2.99 13.46
C ALA A 32 -17.18 -3.33 14.42
N ASN A 33 -17.12 -4.48 15.10
CA ASN A 33 -18.09 -4.81 16.15
C ASN A 33 -17.90 -3.95 17.39
N TYR A 34 -16.66 -3.54 17.68
CA TYR A 34 -16.35 -2.65 18.79
C TYR A 34 -16.96 -1.25 18.59
N ALA A 35 -16.88 -0.70 17.37
CA ALA A 35 -17.48 0.58 17.02
C ALA A 35 -19.00 0.65 17.32
N VAL A 36 -19.74 -0.46 17.13
CA VAL A 36 -21.18 -0.54 17.48
C VAL A 36 -21.41 -0.54 18.98
N LYS A 37 -20.49 -1.13 19.76
CA LYS A 37 -20.60 -1.09 21.23
C LYS A 37 -20.40 0.33 21.76
N LEU A 38 -19.50 1.09 21.14
CA LEU A 38 -19.27 2.50 21.48
C LEU A 38 -20.44 3.40 21.05
N TYR A 39 -21.05 3.11 19.90
CA TYR A 39 -22.20 3.86 19.38
C TYR A 39 -23.38 2.94 19.00
N PRO A 40 -24.19 2.51 20.00
CA PRO A 40 -25.27 1.55 19.78
C PRO A 40 -26.33 2.05 18.78
N ASP A 41 -26.62 3.35 18.79
CA ASP A 41 -27.62 3.98 17.92
C ASP A 41 -27.11 4.19 16.48
N MET A 42 -25.81 3.98 16.24
CA MET A 42 -25.16 4.17 14.94
C MET A 42 -24.65 2.84 14.37
N ALA A 43 -25.54 1.85 14.26
CA ALA A 43 -25.19 0.52 13.76
C ALA A 43 -24.54 0.51 12.35
N TYR A 44 -24.75 1.57 11.56
CA TYR A 44 -24.12 1.73 10.25
C TYR A 44 -22.60 1.92 10.31
N LEU A 45 -22.04 2.40 11.44
CA LEU A 45 -20.60 2.58 11.63
C LEU A 45 -19.82 1.27 11.44
N LYS A 46 -20.41 0.13 11.82
CA LYS A 46 -19.84 -1.20 11.55
C LYS A 46 -19.49 -1.37 10.08
N TYR A 47 -20.46 -1.10 9.21
CA TYR A 47 -20.28 -1.29 7.78
C TYR A 47 -19.30 -0.28 7.20
N LEU A 48 -19.27 0.95 7.72
CA LEU A 48 -18.27 1.94 7.31
C LEU A 48 -16.85 1.54 7.72
N VAL A 49 -16.63 1.05 8.95
CA VAL A 49 -15.32 0.54 9.40
C VAL A 49 -14.87 -0.63 8.53
N LEU A 50 -15.76 -1.60 8.27
CA LEU A 50 -15.45 -2.74 7.42
C LEU A 50 -15.12 -2.29 6.00
N LEU A 51 -15.92 -1.39 5.44
CA LEU A 51 -15.73 -0.87 4.10
C LEU A 51 -14.38 -0.16 3.98
N ASP A 52 -14.06 0.74 4.89
CA ASP A 52 -12.83 1.53 4.84
C ASP A 52 -11.57 0.66 4.94
N LEU A 53 -11.50 -0.21 5.96
CA LEU A 53 -10.33 -1.05 6.20
C LEU A 53 -10.15 -2.13 5.12
N TYR A 54 -11.24 -2.79 4.66
CA TYR A 54 -11.13 -3.75 3.57
C TYR A 54 -10.89 -3.08 2.21
N ALA A 55 -11.45 -1.90 1.95
CA ALA A 55 -11.16 -1.15 0.74
C ALA A 55 -9.67 -0.80 0.66
N ALA A 56 -9.03 -0.46 1.79
CA ALA A 56 -7.59 -0.16 1.83
C ALA A 56 -6.71 -1.41 1.69
N ALA A 57 -7.20 -2.60 2.07
CA ALA A 57 -6.48 -3.85 1.88
C ALA A 57 -6.27 -4.18 0.38
N ILE A 58 -7.23 -3.83 -0.48
CA ILE A 58 -7.16 -4.09 -1.93
C ILE A 58 -5.91 -3.43 -2.58
N PRO A 59 -5.71 -2.10 -2.51
CA PRO A 59 -4.51 -1.47 -3.06
C PRO A 59 -3.24 -1.92 -2.35
N PHE A 60 -3.30 -2.28 -1.06
CA PHE A 60 -2.14 -2.84 -0.36
C PHE A 60 -1.65 -4.15 -1.00
N TYR A 61 -2.53 -5.14 -1.18
CA TYR A 61 -2.14 -6.40 -1.83
C TYR A 61 -1.80 -6.22 -3.31
N ALA A 62 -2.48 -5.30 -4.00
CA ALA A 62 -2.13 -4.94 -5.35
C ALA A 62 -0.70 -4.36 -5.42
N ALA A 63 -0.30 -3.50 -4.48
CA ALA A 63 1.07 -2.98 -4.40
C ALA A 63 2.10 -4.09 -4.15
N LEU A 64 1.83 -5.02 -3.21
CA LEU A 64 2.70 -6.17 -2.94
C LEU A 64 2.89 -7.04 -4.18
N TYR A 65 1.80 -7.32 -4.91
CA TYR A 65 1.87 -8.08 -6.16
C TYR A 65 2.72 -7.38 -7.22
N GLN A 66 2.58 -6.05 -7.38
CA GLN A 66 3.41 -5.30 -8.33
C GLN A 66 4.87 -5.21 -7.90
N ALA A 67 5.15 -5.10 -6.60
CA ALA A 67 6.51 -5.15 -6.08
C ALA A 67 7.15 -6.53 -6.36
N PHE A 68 6.40 -7.61 -6.17
CA PHE A 68 6.85 -8.96 -6.49
C PHE A 68 7.15 -9.13 -7.98
N LYS A 69 6.28 -8.59 -8.86
CA LYS A 69 6.52 -8.56 -10.31
C LYS A 69 7.78 -7.78 -10.67
N LEU A 70 7.97 -6.60 -10.07
CA LEU A 70 9.16 -5.77 -10.29
C LEU A 70 10.44 -6.52 -9.95
N LEU A 71 10.47 -7.22 -8.81
CA LEU A 71 11.60 -8.11 -8.44
C LEU A 71 11.79 -9.24 -9.45
N GLY A 72 10.70 -9.79 -10.00
CA GLY A 72 10.76 -10.78 -11.07
C GLY A 72 11.35 -10.24 -12.38
N TYR A 73 11.08 -8.97 -12.73
CA TYR A 73 11.72 -8.34 -13.88
C TYR A 73 13.21 -8.10 -13.64
N ILE A 74 13.60 -7.73 -12.43
CA ILE A 74 15.01 -7.59 -12.05
C ILE A 74 15.75 -8.93 -12.18
N ASP A 75 15.15 -10.04 -11.73
CA ASP A 75 15.72 -11.39 -11.86
C ASP A 75 15.95 -11.81 -13.32
N LYS A 76 15.11 -11.33 -14.23
CA LYS A 76 15.18 -11.63 -15.67
C LYS A 76 16.06 -10.64 -16.43
N ASN A 77 16.80 -9.76 -15.75
CA ASN A 77 17.55 -8.65 -16.35
C ASN A 77 16.68 -7.69 -17.18
N GLN A 78 15.38 -7.61 -16.88
CA GLN A 78 14.40 -6.73 -17.52
C GLN A 78 14.05 -5.52 -16.63
N ALA A 79 14.96 -5.13 -15.73
CA ALA A 79 14.76 -4.01 -14.81
C ALA A 79 14.49 -2.70 -15.57
N PHE A 80 15.24 -2.42 -16.64
CA PHE A 80 15.05 -1.28 -17.54
C PHE A 80 14.08 -1.65 -18.66
N SER A 81 12.80 -1.81 -18.32
CA SER A 81 11.73 -2.09 -19.28
C SER A 81 10.47 -1.29 -18.97
N GLU A 82 9.64 -1.09 -19.98
CA GLU A 82 8.30 -0.50 -19.83
C GLU A 82 7.44 -1.26 -18.82
N LEU A 83 7.65 -2.58 -18.68
CA LEU A 83 6.96 -3.41 -17.68
C LEU A 83 7.32 -3.00 -16.25
N SER A 84 8.58 -2.67 -15.99
CA SER A 84 9.04 -2.18 -14.69
C SER A 84 8.51 -0.78 -14.39
N VAL A 85 8.49 0.12 -15.39
CA VAL A 85 7.88 1.45 -15.27
C VAL A 85 6.37 1.32 -14.98
N ALA A 86 5.67 0.42 -15.67
CA ALA A 86 4.26 0.16 -15.44
C ALA A 86 4.00 -0.40 -14.02
N ALA A 87 4.88 -1.28 -13.52
CA ALA A 87 4.78 -1.80 -12.15
C ALA A 87 4.93 -0.67 -11.12
N LEU A 88 5.93 0.21 -11.27
CA LEU A 88 6.14 1.39 -10.41
C LEU A 88 4.95 2.36 -10.46
N LYS A 89 4.39 2.60 -11.66
CA LYS A 89 3.17 3.42 -11.82
C LYS A 89 1.99 2.85 -11.02
N LYS A 90 1.82 1.53 -11.03
CA LYS A 90 0.75 0.86 -10.26
C LYS A 90 1.03 0.90 -8.75
N ILE A 91 2.27 0.70 -8.30
CA ILE A 91 2.65 0.83 -6.88
C ILE A 91 2.33 2.24 -6.38
N LYS A 92 2.73 3.28 -7.14
CA LYS A 92 2.40 4.67 -6.84
C LYS A 92 0.90 4.88 -6.69
N LEU A 93 0.11 4.40 -7.66
CA LEU A 93 -1.35 4.57 -7.61
C LEU A 93 -1.95 3.87 -6.40
N CYS A 94 -1.50 2.66 -6.08
CA CYS A 94 -1.95 1.93 -4.89
C CYS A 94 -1.64 2.72 -3.60
N ALA A 95 -0.42 3.27 -3.49
CA ALA A 95 -0.02 4.05 -2.33
C ALA A 95 -0.84 5.35 -2.18
N ILE A 96 -1.15 6.03 -3.29
CA ILE A 96 -2.07 7.19 -3.29
C ILE A 96 -3.48 6.76 -2.84
N SER A 97 -3.99 5.63 -3.35
CA SER A 97 -5.30 5.11 -2.96
C SER A 97 -5.37 4.78 -1.47
N ILE A 98 -4.34 4.14 -0.90
CA ILE A 98 -4.29 3.86 0.55
C ILE A 98 -4.32 5.17 1.34
N SER A 99 -3.49 6.14 0.97
CA SER A 99 -3.47 7.45 1.62
C SER A 99 -4.83 8.15 1.56
N ALA A 100 -5.49 8.12 0.40
CA ALA A 100 -6.78 8.78 0.21
C ALA A 100 -7.89 8.08 1.01
N LEU A 101 -7.92 6.74 1.01
CA LEU A 101 -8.90 5.97 1.79
C LEU A 101 -8.76 6.28 3.29
N TYR A 102 -7.56 6.15 3.85
CA TYR A 102 -7.36 6.46 5.27
C TYR A 102 -7.60 7.93 5.62
N ALA A 103 -7.33 8.87 4.70
CA ALA A 103 -7.66 10.28 4.92
C ALA A 103 -9.18 10.52 4.97
N VAL A 104 -9.94 9.84 4.10
CA VAL A 104 -11.41 9.88 4.11
C VAL A 104 -12.00 9.12 5.31
N GLY A 105 -11.35 8.04 5.75
CA GLY A 105 -11.71 7.26 6.94
C GLY A 105 -11.29 7.90 8.27
N LEU A 106 -10.46 8.94 8.26
CA LEU A 106 -9.97 9.61 9.46
C LEU A 106 -11.08 10.13 10.38
N PRO A 107 -12.17 10.76 9.89
CA PRO A 107 -13.29 11.15 10.75
C PRO A 107 -13.94 9.98 11.47
N LEU A 108 -14.00 8.81 10.83
CA LEU A 108 -14.53 7.59 11.44
C LEU A 108 -13.59 7.05 12.54
N LEU A 109 -12.27 7.09 12.31
CA LEU A 109 -11.29 6.77 13.34
C LEU A 109 -11.32 7.77 14.52
N TYR A 110 -11.57 9.05 14.23
CA TYR A 110 -11.70 10.10 15.25
C TYR A 110 -12.89 9.83 16.17
N LEU A 111 -14.07 9.47 15.62
CA LEU A 111 -15.25 9.12 16.43
C LEU A 111 -14.95 7.94 17.38
N ILE A 112 -14.31 6.89 16.87
CA ILE A 112 -13.95 5.73 17.68
C ILE A 112 -12.93 6.11 18.77
N ALA A 113 -11.92 6.93 18.41
CA ALA A 113 -10.88 7.38 19.34
C ALA A 113 -11.44 8.24 20.47
N GLU A 114 -12.40 9.12 20.17
CA GLU A 114 -13.04 9.98 21.16
C GLU A 114 -13.95 9.17 22.11
N ALA A 115 -14.73 8.23 21.57
CA ALA A 115 -15.61 7.40 22.40
C ALA A 115 -14.87 6.41 23.31
N ASP A 116 -13.70 5.93 22.89
CA ASP A 116 -12.88 4.97 23.63
C ASP A 116 -11.82 5.63 24.52
N ASP A 117 -11.80 6.97 24.60
CA ASP A 117 -10.74 7.77 25.26
C ASP A 117 -9.31 7.35 24.82
N ALA A 118 -9.17 7.03 23.53
CA ALA A 118 -7.99 6.44 22.92
C ALA A 118 -7.44 7.31 21.78
N PRO A 119 -6.89 8.50 22.07
CA PRO A 119 -6.44 9.45 21.04
C PRO A 119 -5.30 8.91 20.16
N GLY A 120 -4.57 7.89 20.63
CA GLY A 120 -3.51 7.23 19.86
C GLY A 120 -3.98 6.58 18.56
N LEU A 121 -5.26 6.24 18.43
CA LEU A 121 -5.80 5.63 17.20
C LEU A 121 -5.70 6.58 15.98
N ILE A 122 -5.87 7.89 16.21
CA ILE A 122 -5.74 8.90 15.16
C ILE A 122 -4.29 8.97 14.65
N LEU A 123 -3.32 8.87 15.55
CA LEU A 123 -1.89 8.87 15.19
C LEU A 123 -1.54 7.67 14.30
N ILE A 124 -2.12 6.49 14.56
CA ILE A 124 -1.93 5.30 13.71
C ILE A 124 -2.44 5.58 12.29
N GLY A 125 -3.64 6.15 12.14
CA GLY A 125 -4.17 6.55 10.84
C GLY A 125 -3.27 7.55 10.12
N LEU A 126 -2.79 8.57 10.81
CA LEU A 126 -1.87 9.58 10.26
C LEU A 126 -0.54 8.99 9.81
N VAL A 127 0.03 8.05 10.59
CA VAL A 127 1.26 7.34 10.21
C VAL A 127 1.05 6.52 8.93
N ILE A 128 -0.09 5.84 8.78
CA ILE A 128 -0.41 5.07 7.57
C ILE A 128 -0.54 5.99 6.36
N ILE A 129 -1.25 7.11 6.50
CA ILE A 129 -1.38 8.13 5.45
C ILE A 129 -0.01 8.65 5.03
N PHE A 130 0.80 9.09 5.99
CA PHE A 130 2.11 9.66 5.72
C PHE A 130 3.07 8.64 5.09
N ALA A 131 3.13 7.41 5.61
CA ALA A 131 3.96 6.35 5.06
C ALA A 131 3.54 6.02 3.61
N SER A 132 2.24 5.98 3.32
CA SER A 132 1.73 5.75 1.97
C SER A 132 2.08 6.89 1.01
N LEU A 133 2.04 8.15 1.46
CA LEU A 133 2.49 9.29 0.67
C LEU A 133 3.98 9.22 0.36
N VAL A 134 4.81 8.87 1.34
CA VAL A 134 6.27 8.68 1.12
C VAL A 134 6.51 7.61 0.07
N ILE A 135 5.81 6.47 0.14
CA ILE A 135 5.91 5.40 -0.86
C ILE A 135 5.44 5.90 -2.23
N ALA A 136 4.35 6.67 -2.31
CA ALA A 136 3.85 7.22 -3.56
C ALA A 136 4.86 8.16 -4.23
N VAL A 137 5.44 9.08 -3.46
CA VAL A 137 6.46 10.02 -3.94
C VAL A 137 7.71 9.27 -4.39
N PHE A 138 8.19 8.33 -3.58
CA PHE A 138 9.36 7.52 -3.92
C PHE A 138 9.15 6.71 -5.19
N ALA A 139 8.00 6.03 -5.31
CA ALA A 139 7.63 5.29 -6.52
C ALA A 139 7.51 6.21 -7.74
N ALA A 140 7.03 7.46 -7.58
CA ALA A 140 6.97 8.43 -8.66
C ALA A 140 8.37 8.85 -9.14
N VAL A 141 9.29 9.10 -8.21
CA VAL A 141 10.69 9.43 -8.54
C VAL A 141 11.34 8.27 -9.27
N LEU A 142 11.25 7.04 -8.73
CA LEU A 142 11.79 5.85 -9.40
C LEU A 142 11.16 5.60 -10.77
N GLN A 143 9.85 5.81 -10.90
CA GLN A 143 9.14 5.67 -12.18
C GLN A 143 9.73 6.61 -13.23
N ARG A 144 9.97 7.88 -12.87
CA ARG A 144 10.53 8.89 -13.77
C ARG A 144 11.98 8.57 -14.14
N LEU A 145 12.83 8.31 -13.14
CA LEU A 145 14.25 8.00 -13.38
C LEU A 145 14.42 6.75 -14.23
N LEU A 146 13.62 5.72 -13.99
CA LEU A 146 13.68 4.49 -14.78
C LEU A 146 13.23 4.74 -16.23
N LYS A 147 12.22 5.59 -16.43
CA LYS A 147 11.75 5.95 -17.78
C LYS A 147 12.82 6.74 -18.54
N GLU A 148 13.42 7.75 -17.92
CA GLU A 148 14.53 8.51 -18.50
C GLU A 148 15.71 7.59 -18.87
N ALA A 149 16.07 6.64 -18.01
CA ALA A 149 17.14 5.67 -18.30
C ALA A 149 16.81 4.72 -19.48
N ILE A 150 15.54 4.34 -19.64
CA ILE A 150 15.09 3.53 -20.79
C ILE A 150 15.20 4.35 -22.09
N ASP A 151 14.74 5.59 -22.06
CA ASP A 151 14.72 6.46 -23.23
C ASP A 151 16.16 6.75 -23.71
N ILE A 152 17.10 7.04 -22.79
CA ILE A 152 18.54 7.21 -23.09
C ILE A 152 19.13 5.93 -23.72
N LYS A 153 18.82 4.76 -23.14
CA LYS A 153 19.32 3.49 -23.68
C LYS A 153 18.80 3.25 -25.10
N SER A 154 17.53 3.55 -25.35
CA SER A 154 16.91 3.38 -26.67
C SER A 154 17.53 4.29 -27.73
N GLU A 155 17.91 5.52 -27.38
CA GLU A 155 18.59 6.45 -28.28
C GLU A 155 20.00 5.99 -28.62
N ASN A 156 20.74 5.49 -27.62
CA ASN A 156 22.07 4.92 -27.83
C ASN A 156 22.04 3.66 -28.70
N ASP A 157 21.04 2.79 -28.54
CA ASP A 157 20.87 1.58 -29.36
C ASP A 157 20.47 1.91 -30.83
N LEU A 158 19.93 3.11 -31.10
CA LEU A 158 19.53 3.56 -32.45
C LEU A 158 20.63 4.31 -33.21
N THR A 159 21.70 4.74 -32.54
CA THR A 159 22.78 5.57 -33.12
C THR A 159 24.06 4.78 -33.44
N VAL A 160 24.13 3.51 -33.01
CA VAL A 160 25.25 2.58 -33.29
C VAL A 160 24.95 1.69 -34.49
#